data_AF-A0A1D6QVF5-F1
#
_entry.id   AF-A0A1D6QVF5-F1
#
_cell.length_a   1.000
_cell.length_b   1.000
_cell.length_c   1.000
_cell.angle_alpha   90.00
_cell.angle_beta   90.00
_cell.angle_gamma   90.00
#
_symmetry.space_group_name_H-M   'P 1'
#
loop_
_entity.id
_entity.type
_entity.pdbx_description
1 polymer ?
#
loop_
_entity_poly.entity_id
_entity_poly.type
_entity_poly.pdbx_seq_one_letter_code
_entity_poly.pdbx_strand_id
1 'polypeptide(L)'
;MNMKIFVDTDADVRLTRRIHRDTIDKGRDLKAVLEQFSKFVKPAFEDFILPTKKYADVIIPRGGDNDVAIDLIVQHIRTKLGQHDLRKIHPNLYVIQTTYQIRGMHTIIRDAATATHDFIFYADRLIRLVVEHGLGHLPFQEKQVITPTGSVYTGVEFSKRLCGISVIRSMVVLAIKHAQLTPHALEFNSSVITRTSMYSTNDLLQLVSSGESMENALRACCKGIKIGKILIHREGDNGQQLIYQNLPKDIANRHVLLLDPILGTGNSAVQAISLLLKKGVQEANIIFLNLISAPQGVHVVCKRFPRMKIVTSEIESGLNDDFRVVPGMGEFGDRYFGTDEYQSSTPFFCDDKNRVRWVSIQLFAGALALQGVDGYSTLWLKLRRLL
;
A
#
# COMPACT_ATOMS: atom_id res chain seq x y z
N MET A 1 -14.04 -29.50 13.00
CA MET A 1 -14.34 -28.13 12.51
C MET A 1 -14.02 -28.14 11.02
N ASN A 2 -14.97 -27.80 10.14
CA ASN A 2 -14.85 -28.01 8.69
C ASN A 2 -14.78 -26.66 7.98
N MET A 3 -13.77 -26.47 7.13
CA MET A 3 -13.63 -25.29 6.27
C MET A 3 -13.95 -25.69 4.83
N LYS A 4 -14.86 -24.96 4.18
CA LYS A 4 -15.33 -25.23 2.83
C LYS A 4 -14.63 -24.30 1.85
N ILE A 5 -13.81 -24.87 0.99
CA ILE A 5 -13.06 -24.12 -0.02
C ILE A 5 -13.72 -24.33 -1.38
N PHE A 6 -13.91 -23.26 -2.13
CA PHE A 6 -14.31 -23.32 -3.54
C PHE A 6 -13.19 -22.79 -4.43
N VAL A 7 -12.78 -23.60 -5.40
CA VAL A 7 -11.73 -23.23 -6.34
C VAL A 7 -12.38 -22.76 -7.63
N ASP A 8 -12.27 -21.46 -7.88
CA ASP A 8 -12.87 -20.83 -9.05
C ASP A 8 -11.84 -20.67 -10.17
N THR A 9 -12.20 -21.09 -11.37
CA THR A 9 -11.33 -21.04 -12.55
C THR A 9 -12.19 -20.88 -13.78
N ASP A 10 -11.75 -19.99 -14.67
CA ASP A 10 -12.46 -19.67 -15.89
C ASP A 10 -12.67 -20.91 -16.79
N ALA A 11 -13.78 -20.92 -17.52
CA ALA A 11 -14.24 -22.09 -18.28
C ALA A 11 -13.27 -22.47 -19.41
N ASP A 12 -12.64 -21.48 -20.04
CA ASP A 12 -11.62 -21.61 -21.07
C ASP A 12 -10.34 -22.27 -20.53
N VAL A 13 -9.87 -21.85 -19.36
CA VAL A 13 -8.71 -22.45 -18.68
C VAL A 13 -9.01 -23.91 -18.31
N ARG A 14 -10.21 -24.19 -17.79
CA ARG A 14 -10.64 -25.55 -17.44
C ARG A 14 -10.74 -26.46 -18.66
N LEU A 15 -11.27 -25.94 -19.77
CA LEU A 15 -11.34 -26.65 -21.05
C LEU A 15 -9.94 -26.92 -21.59
N THR A 16 -9.07 -25.91 -21.59
CA THR A 16 -7.69 -26.03 -22.08
C THR A 16 -6.91 -27.09 -21.30
N ARG A 17 -6.96 -27.06 -19.96
CA ARG A 17 -6.34 -28.09 -19.11
C ARG A 17 -6.86 -29.50 -19.42
N ARG A 18 -8.15 -29.63 -19.71
CA ARG A 18 -8.76 -30.92 -20.04
C ARG A 18 -8.35 -31.43 -21.42
N ILE A 19 -8.33 -30.55 -22.43
CA ILE A 19 -7.84 -30.89 -23.78
C ILE A 19 -6.41 -31.39 -23.67
N HIS A 20 -5.52 -30.62 -23.03
CA HIS A 20 -4.14 -31.02 -22.85
C HIS A 20 -4.04 -32.42 -22.22
N ARG A 21 -4.71 -32.66 -21.09
CA ARG A 21 -4.67 -33.94 -20.38
C ARG A 21 -5.26 -35.10 -21.19
N ASP A 22 -6.43 -34.93 -21.80
CA ASP A 22 -7.14 -36.03 -22.43
C ASP A 22 -6.57 -36.35 -23.84
N THR A 23 -5.98 -35.37 -24.53
CA THR A 23 -5.35 -35.55 -25.83
C THR A 23 -3.88 -36.03 -25.70
N ILE A 24 -3.08 -35.41 -24.81
CA ILE A 24 -1.65 -35.73 -24.68
C ILE A 24 -1.44 -36.94 -23.75
N ASP A 25 -2.04 -36.96 -22.56
CA ASP A 25 -1.76 -38.01 -21.57
C ASP A 25 -2.59 -39.28 -21.81
N LYS A 26 -3.72 -39.18 -22.53
CA LYS A 26 -4.66 -40.29 -22.74
C LYS A 26 -4.95 -40.62 -24.21
N GLY A 27 -4.31 -39.92 -25.15
CA GLY A 27 -4.41 -40.20 -26.59
C GLY A 27 -5.81 -40.10 -27.19
N ARG A 28 -6.72 -39.31 -26.60
CA ARG A 28 -8.10 -39.17 -27.11
C ARG A 28 -8.17 -38.13 -28.22
N ASP A 29 -9.05 -38.38 -29.18
CA ASP A 29 -9.35 -37.43 -30.24
C ASP A 29 -9.95 -36.12 -29.69
N LEU A 30 -9.49 -34.98 -30.23
CA LEU A 30 -9.89 -33.65 -29.80
C LEU A 30 -11.40 -33.43 -29.93
N LYS A 31 -12.00 -33.92 -31.02
CA LYS A 31 -13.43 -33.74 -31.29
C LYS A 31 -14.27 -34.47 -30.24
N ALA A 32 -13.89 -35.70 -29.91
CA ALA A 32 -14.54 -36.48 -28.85
C ALA A 32 -14.42 -35.81 -27.46
N VAL A 33 -13.29 -35.17 -27.15
CA VAL A 33 -13.09 -34.44 -25.88
C VAL A 33 -14.00 -33.19 -25.82
N LEU A 34 -14.11 -32.43 -26.90
CA LEU A 34 -14.97 -31.25 -26.99
C LEU A 34 -16.46 -31.61 -26.89
N GLU A 35 -16.89 -32.66 -27.58
CA GLU A 35 -18.27 -33.18 -27.49
C GLU A 35 -18.61 -33.63 -26.07
N GLN A 36 -17.71 -34.38 -25.43
CA GLN A 36 -17.89 -34.81 -24.05
C GLN A 36 -17.97 -33.62 -23.08
N PHE A 37 -17.10 -32.61 -23.27
CA PHE A 37 -17.08 -31.44 -22.41
C PHE A 37 -18.39 -30.66 -22.48
N SER A 38 -18.86 -30.37 -23.68
CA SER A 38 -20.11 -29.63 -23.90
C SER A 38 -21.34 -30.41 -23.45
N LYS A 39 -21.37 -31.73 -23.68
CA LYS A 39 -22.55 -32.56 -23.39
C LYS A 39 -22.71 -32.89 -21.91
N PHE A 40 -21.61 -33.11 -21.19
CA PHE A 40 -21.68 -33.65 -19.82
C PHE A 40 -21.00 -32.78 -18.77
N VAL A 41 -19.90 -32.11 -19.11
CA VAL A 41 -19.00 -31.53 -18.10
C VAL A 41 -19.36 -30.10 -17.78
N LYS A 42 -19.65 -29.31 -18.81
CA LYS A 42 -20.10 -27.93 -18.66
C LYS A 42 -21.45 -27.87 -17.95
N PRO A 43 -22.50 -28.61 -18.38
CA PRO A 43 -23.78 -28.62 -17.67
C PRO A 43 -23.64 -29.11 -16.22
N ALA A 44 -22.89 -30.20 -16.00
CA ALA A 44 -22.70 -30.70 -14.63
C ALA A 44 -21.99 -29.70 -13.71
N PHE A 45 -21.06 -28.90 -14.24
CA PHE A 45 -20.47 -27.82 -13.46
C PHE A 45 -21.46 -26.69 -13.18
N GLU A 46 -22.16 -26.20 -14.21
CA GLU A 46 -23.09 -25.08 -14.10
C GLU A 46 -24.27 -25.40 -13.18
N ASP A 47 -24.81 -26.62 -13.27
CA ASP A 47 -26.02 -27.03 -12.54
C ASP A 47 -25.74 -27.52 -11.12
N PHE A 48 -24.57 -28.14 -10.86
CA PHE A 48 -24.31 -28.80 -9.58
C PHE A 48 -23.09 -28.27 -8.82
N ILE A 49 -22.03 -27.84 -9.51
CA ILE A 49 -20.78 -27.42 -8.84
C ILE A 49 -20.80 -25.92 -8.57
N LEU A 50 -21.09 -25.09 -9.58
CA LEU A 50 -21.11 -23.64 -9.47
C LEU A 50 -22.06 -23.14 -8.36
N PRO A 51 -23.28 -23.70 -8.16
CA PRO A 51 -24.15 -23.27 -7.08
C PRO A 51 -23.58 -23.52 -5.68
N THR A 52 -22.60 -24.42 -5.54
CA THR A 52 -21.94 -24.66 -4.24
C THR A 52 -20.99 -23.55 -3.82
N LYS A 53 -20.57 -22.68 -4.76
CA LYS A 53 -19.72 -21.51 -4.51
C LYS A 53 -20.27 -20.61 -3.40
N LYS A 54 -21.60 -20.48 -3.30
CA LYS A 54 -22.28 -19.65 -2.29
C LYS A 54 -22.18 -20.19 -0.86
N TYR A 55 -21.81 -21.46 -0.70
CA TYR A 55 -21.64 -22.11 0.62
C TYR A 55 -20.18 -22.22 1.02
N ALA A 56 -19.26 -21.63 0.25
CA ALA A 56 -17.84 -21.67 0.52
C ALA A 56 -17.45 -20.60 1.54
N ASP A 57 -16.57 -20.96 2.47
CA ASP A 57 -15.96 -20.02 3.41
C ASP A 57 -14.83 -19.22 2.72
N VAL A 58 -14.15 -19.83 1.73
CA VAL A 58 -13.06 -19.21 0.97
C VAL A 58 -13.19 -19.57 -0.52
N ILE A 59 -13.05 -18.57 -1.38
CA ILE A 59 -13.04 -18.72 -2.84
C ILE A 59 -11.63 -18.43 -3.37
N ILE A 60 -11.00 -19.39 -4.04
CA ILE A 60 -9.68 -19.23 -4.67
C ILE A 60 -9.85 -18.92 -6.16
N PRO A 61 -9.52 -17.72 -6.64
CA PRO A 61 -9.50 -17.45 -8.07
C PRO A 61 -8.26 -18.07 -8.74
N ARG A 62 -8.42 -18.55 -9.98
CA ARG A 62 -7.38 -19.11 -10.88
C ARG A 62 -6.80 -20.47 -10.47
N GLY A 63 -7.36 -21.13 -9.47
CA GLY A 63 -6.98 -22.51 -9.15
C GLY A 63 -5.66 -22.65 -8.38
N GLY A 64 -4.99 -23.79 -8.60
CA GLY A 64 -3.77 -24.18 -7.89
C GLY A 64 -2.51 -23.38 -8.24
N ASP A 65 -2.56 -22.52 -9.26
CA ASP A 65 -1.45 -21.66 -9.67
C ASP A 65 -1.40 -20.35 -8.84
N ASN A 66 -2.39 -20.14 -7.97
CA ASN A 66 -2.47 -18.97 -7.10
C ASN A 66 -1.80 -19.27 -5.75
N ASP A 67 -0.47 -19.31 -5.74
CA ASP A 67 0.34 -19.55 -4.54
C ASP A 67 -0.06 -18.64 -3.37
N VAL A 68 -0.46 -17.39 -3.67
CA VAL A 68 -0.89 -16.41 -2.68
C VAL A 68 -2.19 -16.84 -1.99
N ALA A 69 -3.16 -17.35 -2.74
CA ALA A 69 -4.43 -17.85 -2.19
C ALA A 69 -4.25 -19.15 -1.39
N ILE A 70 -3.34 -20.02 -1.85
CA ILE A 70 -2.97 -21.24 -1.12
C ILE A 70 -2.31 -20.88 0.22
N ASP A 71 -1.36 -19.95 0.22
CA ASP A 71 -0.69 -19.48 1.44
C ASP A 71 -1.68 -18.81 2.41
N LEU A 72 -2.66 -18.06 1.89
CA LEU A 72 -3.77 -17.47 2.65
C LEU A 72 -4.65 -18.53 3.35
N ILE A 73 -4.95 -19.63 2.67
CA ILE A 73 -5.71 -20.75 3.23
C ILE A 73 -4.90 -21.51 4.25
N VAL A 74 -3.63 -21.79 3.96
CA VAL A 74 -2.69 -22.38 4.92
C VAL A 74 -2.61 -21.51 6.17
N GLN A 75 -2.56 -20.19 6.01
CA GLN A 75 -2.57 -19.24 7.11
C GLN A 75 -3.90 -19.25 7.87
N HIS A 76 -5.05 -19.28 7.18
CA HIS A 76 -6.37 -19.38 7.83
C HIS A 76 -6.50 -20.67 8.64
N ILE A 77 -6.05 -21.80 8.08
CA ILE A 77 -5.99 -23.10 8.78
C ILE A 77 -5.06 -23.01 9.99
N ARG A 78 -3.85 -22.46 9.84
CA ARG A 78 -2.88 -22.28 10.93
C ARG A 78 -3.44 -21.41 12.06
N THR A 79 -4.13 -20.33 11.71
CA THR A 79 -4.86 -19.47 12.66
C THR A 79 -5.98 -20.23 13.36
N LYS A 80 -6.75 -21.07 12.65
CA LYS A 80 -7.80 -21.91 13.27
C LYS A 80 -7.24 -23.07 14.10
N LEU A 81 -6.03 -23.54 13.80
CA LEU A 81 -5.30 -24.59 14.51
C LEU A 81 -4.47 -24.08 15.70
N GLY A 82 -4.55 -22.80 16.07
CA GLY A 82 -3.81 -22.27 17.20
C GLY A 82 -2.33 -21.98 16.92
N GLN A 83 -1.85 -22.14 15.68
CA GLN A 83 -0.53 -21.71 15.24
C GLN A 83 -0.56 -20.20 14.93
N HIS A 84 -0.91 -19.41 15.93
CA HIS A 84 -1.16 -17.96 15.82
C HIS A 84 0.09 -17.11 15.64
N ASP A 85 1.27 -17.70 15.73
CA ASP A 85 2.49 -16.91 15.83
C ASP A 85 3.21 -16.81 14.49
N LEU A 86 2.88 -15.77 13.72
CA LEU A 86 3.59 -15.43 12.49
C LEU A 86 5.10 -15.25 12.73
N ARG A 87 5.53 -14.92 13.95
CA ARG A 87 6.95 -14.84 14.33
C ARG A 87 7.66 -16.20 14.24
N LYS A 88 6.93 -17.31 14.38
CA LYS A 88 7.49 -18.67 14.20
C LYS A 88 7.69 -19.05 12.73
N ILE A 89 6.88 -18.47 11.85
CA ILE A 89 6.94 -18.74 10.41
C ILE A 89 7.99 -17.83 9.76
N HIS A 90 8.00 -16.56 10.16
CA HIS A 90 8.84 -15.52 9.60
C HIS A 90 9.83 -15.04 10.67
N PRO A 91 11.06 -15.59 10.72
CA PRO A 91 12.05 -15.23 11.74
C PRO A 91 12.53 -13.77 11.61
N ASN A 92 12.25 -13.13 10.48
CA ASN A 92 12.56 -11.74 10.18
C ASN A 92 11.41 -10.76 10.51
N LEU A 93 10.33 -11.25 11.14
CA LEU A 93 9.23 -10.43 11.66
C LEU A 93 9.38 -10.19 13.16
N TYR A 94 9.42 -8.92 13.54
CA TYR A 94 9.49 -8.47 14.92
C TYR A 94 8.22 -7.71 15.27
N VAL A 95 7.54 -8.17 16.31
CA VAL A 95 6.33 -7.52 16.84
C VAL A 95 6.70 -6.96 18.20
N ILE A 96 6.43 -5.66 18.40
CA ILE A 96 6.69 -4.99 19.67
C ILE A 96 5.87 -5.67 20.77
N GLN A 97 6.48 -5.82 21.95
CA GLN A 97 5.77 -6.38 23.09
C GLN A 97 4.53 -5.55 23.42
N THR A 98 3.36 -6.17 23.34
CA THR A 98 2.09 -5.51 23.67
C THR A 98 1.99 -5.28 25.17
N THR A 99 2.00 -4.01 25.58
CA THR A 99 1.68 -3.57 26.94
C THR A 99 0.27 -2.96 26.98
N TYR A 100 -0.32 -2.81 28.18
CA TYR A 100 -1.60 -2.10 28.31
C TYR A 100 -1.54 -0.66 27.81
N GLN A 101 -0.38 0.00 27.89
CA GLN A 101 -0.17 1.34 27.34
C GLN A 101 -0.21 1.33 25.81
N ILE A 102 0.52 0.42 25.16
CA ILE A 102 0.50 0.27 23.70
C ILE A 102 -0.92 -0.08 23.22
N ARG A 103 -1.59 -1.00 23.91
CA ARG A 103 -2.97 -1.37 23.60
C ARG A 103 -3.93 -0.19 23.78
N GLY A 104 -3.77 0.62 24.83
CA GLY A 104 -4.57 1.83 25.04
C GLY A 104 -4.38 2.86 23.92
N MET A 105 -3.15 3.09 23.48
CA MET A 105 -2.88 3.95 22.32
C MET A 105 -3.50 3.39 21.04
N HIS A 106 -3.40 2.07 20.82
CA HIS A 106 -4.08 1.40 19.72
C HIS A 106 -5.60 1.58 19.77
N THR A 107 -6.23 1.47 20.94
CA THR A 107 -7.67 1.71 21.08
C THR A 107 -8.05 3.12 20.61
N ILE A 108 -7.31 4.15 21.03
CA ILE A 108 -7.60 5.55 20.68
C ILE A 108 -7.43 5.77 19.17
N ILE A 109 -6.29 5.37 18.59
CA ILE A 109 -6.08 5.57 17.15
C ILE A 109 -7.03 4.72 16.28
N ARG A 110 -7.68 3.69 16.82
CA ARG A 110 -8.68 2.89 16.08
C ARG A 110 -10.09 3.44 16.21
N ASP A 111 -10.40 4.14 17.30
CA ASP A 111 -11.72 4.68 17.53
C ASP A 111 -12.04 5.76 16.49
N ALA A 112 -13.12 5.55 15.74
CA ALA A 112 -13.59 6.46 14.70
C ALA A 112 -14.08 7.80 15.28
N ALA A 113 -14.44 7.86 16.56
CA ALA A 113 -14.86 9.09 17.24
C ALA A 113 -13.68 9.93 17.76
N THR A 114 -12.44 9.45 17.64
CA THR A 114 -11.25 10.18 18.12
C THR A 114 -11.00 11.42 17.27
N ALA A 115 -10.86 12.56 17.95
CA ALA A 115 -10.54 13.83 17.31
C ALA A 115 -9.14 13.81 16.65
N THR A 116 -8.97 14.57 15.57
CA THR A 116 -7.72 14.60 14.78
C THR A 116 -6.48 14.89 15.62
N HIS A 117 -6.55 15.84 16.56
CA HIS A 117 -5.40 16.19 17.41
C HIS A 117 -5.00 15.06 18.37
N ASP A 118 -5.97 14.35 18.94
CA ASP A 118 -5.72 13.17 19.77
C ASP A 118 -5.16 12.03 18.93
N PHE A 119 -5.72 11.80 17.74
CA PHE A 119 -5.21 10.81 16.80
C PHE A 119 -3.72 11.05 16.49
N ILE A 120 -3.35 12.28 16.10
CA ILE A 120 -1.96 12.65 15.80
C ILE A 120 -1.07 12.43 17.03
N PHE A 121 -1.50 12.91 18.21
CA PHE A 121 -0.72 12.78 19.44
C PHE A 121 -0.43 11.31 19.80
N TYR A 122 -1.44 10.45 19.78
CA TYR A 122 -1.26 9.04 20.12
C TYR A 122 -0.59 8.24 19.00
N ALA A 123 -0.81 8.60 17.73
CA ALA A 123 -0.09 8.02 16.60
C ALA A 123 1.41 8.32 16.69
N ASP A 124 1.81 9.57 16.92
CA ASP A 124 3.21 9.97 17.06
C ASP A 124 3.91 9.24 18.22
N ARG A 125 3.21 9.07 19.34
CA ARG A 125 3.72 8.28 20.47
C ARG A 125 3.96 6.83 20.09
N LEU A 126 3.03 6.21 19.37
CA LEU A 126 3.17 4.82 18.94
C LEU A 126 4.28 4.67 17.87
N ILE A 127 4.33 5.58 16.89
CA ILE A 127 5.38 5.63 15.87
C ILE A 127 6.75 5.72 16.54
N ARG A 128 6.90 6.59 17.56
CA ARG A 128 8.16 6.70 18.29
C ARG A 128 8.60 5.38 18.92
N LEU A 129 7.67 4.64 19.53
CA LEU A 129 7.99 3.31 20.07
C LEU A 129 8.42 2.32 18.98
N VAL A 130 7.75 2.35 17.82
CA VAL A 130 8.11 1.51 16.67
C VAL A 130 9.48 1.86 16.12
N VAL A 131 9.78 3.15 15.97
CA VAL A 131 11.08 3.63 15.49
C VAL A 131 12.19 3.23 16.45
N GLU A 132 12.04 3.47 17.77
CA GLU A 132 13.04 3.10 18.77
C GLU A 132 13.30 1.59 18.79
N HIS A 133 12.23 0.77 18.70
CA HIS A 133 12.38 -0.68 18.59
C HIS A 133 13.10 -1.09 17.30
N GLY A 134 12.78 -0.45 16.19
CA GLY A 134 13.44 -0.67 14.90
C GLY A 134 14.93 -0.31 14.90
N LEU A 135 15.30 0.79 15.56
CA LEU A 135 16.70 1.20 15.71
C LEU A 135 17.51 0.18 16.53
N GLY A 136 16.88 -0.52 17.47
CA GLY A 136 17.51 -1.59 18.25
C GLY A 136 17.97 -2.80 17.41
N HIS A 137 17.46 -2.96 16.18
CA HIS A 137 17.87 -4.04 15.26
C HIS A 137 19.04 -3.68 14.34
N LEU A 138 19.55 -2.45 14.43
CA LEU A 138 20.71 -2.00 13.65
C LEU A 138 22.01 -2.56 14.25
N PRO A 139 23.06 -2.76 13.43
CA PRO A 139 24.36 -3.19 13.93
C PRO A 139 25.05 -2.05 14.70
N PHE A 140 25.59 -2.38 15.88
CA PHE A 140 26.33 -1.46 16.74
C PHE A 140 27.83 -1.83 16.79
N GLN A 141 28.69 -0.83 16.97
CA GLN A 141 30.12 -0.99 17.22
C GLN A 141 30.45 -0.47 18.61
N GLU A 142 31.38 -1.13 19.29
CA GLU A 142 31.86 -0.68 20.60
C GLU A 142 32.56 0.66 20.47
N LYS A 143 32.29 1.56 21.42
CA LYS A 143 32.93 2.86 21.52
C LYS A 143 33.24 3.17 22.97
N GLN A 144 34.49 3.47 23.24
CA GLN A 144 34.92 3.95 24.54
C GLN A 144 34.90 5.48 24.58
N VAL A 145 34.36 6.03 25.65
CA VAL A 145 34.33 7.46 25.91
C VAL A 145 34.86 7.74 27.31
N ILE A 146 35.51 8.88 27.49
CA ILE A 146 35.91 9.37 28.80
C ILE A 146 34.75 10.18 29.36
N THR A 147 34.24 9.79 30.51
CA THR A 147 33.15 10.48 31.20
C THR A 147 33.65 11.82 31.77
N PRO A 148 32.74 12.75 32.12
CA PRO A 148 33.12 13.97 32.83
C PRO A 148 33.81 13.73 34.19
N THR A 149 33.70 12.51 34.75
CA THR A 149 34.40 12.10 35.98
C THR A 149 35.82 11.57 35.73
N GLY A 150 36.26 11.51 34.47
CA GLY A 150 37.57 10.97 34.06
C GLY A 150 37.60 9.45 33.94
N SER A 151 36.48 8.75 34.14
CA SER A 151 36.38 7.30 34.02
C SER A 151 36.11 6.87 32.58
N VAL A 152 36.56 5.68 32.17
CA VAL A 152 36.25 5.13 30.85
C VAL A 152 34.88 4.44 30.90
N TYR A 153 33.99 4.80 29.98
CA TYR A 153 32.71 4.12 29.75
C TYR A 153 32.75 3.39 28.40
N THR A 154 32.49 2.10 28.42
CA THR A 154 32.38 1.25 27.23
C THR A 154 30.93 1.24 26.75
N GLY A 155 30.63 2.07 25.76
CA GLY A 155 29.32 2.16 25.13
C GLY A 155 29.32 1.61 23.71
N VAL A 156 28.31 2.02 22.93
CA VAL A 156 28.17 1.61 21.53
C VAL A 156 27.70 2.76 20.65
N GLU A 157 28.00 2.69 19.35
CA GLU A 157 27.45 3.57 18.31
C GLU A 157 27.00 2.78 17.07
N PHE A 158 26.22 3.40 16.17
CA PHE A 158 25.76 2.73 14.95
C PHE A 158 26.91 2.45 13.97
N SER A 159 26.94 1.23 13.43
CA SER A 159 28.01 0.78 12.52
C SER A 159 28.00 1.47 11.15
N LYS A 160 26.84 1.93 10.69
CA LYS A 160 26.70 2.59 9.39
C LYS A 160 25.74 3.77 9.49
N ARG A 161 25.84 4.65 8.50
CA ARG A 161 24.92 5.79 8.35
C ARG A 161 23.52 5.31 8.02
N LEU A 162 22.52 6.02 8.57
CA LEU A 162 21.11 5.69 8.41
C LEU A 162 20.45 6.62 7.38
N CYS A 163 19.36 6.17 6.77
CA CYS A 163 18.38 7.03 6.10
C CYS A 163 16.97 6.46 6.27
N GLY A 164 15.98 7.33 6.40
CA GLY A 164 14.57 6.98 6.35
C GLY A 164 14.04 7.11 4.92
N ILE A 165 13.20 6.17 4.49
CA ILE A 165 12.52 6.23 3.20
C ILE A 165 11.02 6.13 3.45
N SER A 166 10.29 7.20 3.17
CA SER A 166 8.84 7.24 3.33
C SER A 166 8.15 6.73 2.07
N VAL A 167 7.23 5.77 2.23
CA VAL A 167 6.35 5.33 1.13
C VAL A 167 5.13 6.22 1.10
N ILE A 168 4.92 6.86 -0.05
CA ILE A 168 3.80 7.76 -0.31
C ILE A 168 2.81 7.02 -1.19
N ARG A 169 1.62 6.75 -0.65
CA ARG A 169 0.42 6.32 -1.38
C ARG A 169 -0.42 7.55 -1.65
N SER A 170 -0.72 7.84 -2.91
CA SER A 170 -1.68 8.88 -3.28
C SER A 170 -2.85 8.26 -4.02
N MET A 171 -4.07 8.47 -3.49
CA MET A 171 -5.33 8.18 -4.19
C MET A 171 -5.68 9.28 -5.21
N VAL A 172 -5.01 10.43 -5.19
CA VAL A 172 -5.27 11.56 -6.08
C VAL A 172 -3.95 12.07 -6.69
N VAL A 173 -3.51 11.45 -7.78
CA VAL A 173 -2.41 11.96 -8.62
C VAL A 173 -2.97 12.44 -9.96
N LEU A 174 -3.85 13.44 -9.92
CA LEU A 174 -4.21 14.22 -11.10
C LEU A 174 -3.42 15.55 -11.18
N ALA A 175 -2.92 16.07 -10.05
CA ALA A 175 -2.22 17.35 -10.02
C ALA A 175 -0.78 17.32 -10.57
N ILE A 176 -0.03 16.22 -10.41
CA ILE A 176 1.38 16.16 -10.85
C ILE A 176 1.52 16.08 -12.38
N LYS A 177 0.55 15.48 -13.09
CA LYS A 177 0.62 15.37 -14.57
C LYS A 177 0.31 16.67 -15.31
N HIS A 178 -0.53 17.53 -14.74
CA HIS A 178 -0.88 18.81 -15.37
C HIS A 178 0.15 19.92 -15.13
N ALA A 179 0.94 19.81 -14.06
CA ALA A 179 2.09 20.67 -13.85
C ALA A 179 3.26 20.14 -14.69
N GLN A 180 3.48 20.71 -15.87
CA GLN A 180 4.72 20.55 -16.67
C GLN A 180 5.93 21.12 -15.91
N LEU A 181 6.23 20.59 -14.72
CA LEU A 181 7.37 20.97 -13.92
C LEU A 181 8.59 20.25 -14.50
N THR A 182 9.45 21.02 -15.15
CA THR A 182 10.75 20.57 -15.62
C THR A 182 11.59 20.02 -14.47
N PRO A 183 12.49 19.05 -14.72
CA PRO A 183 13.18 18.29 -13.67
C PRO A 183 14.12 19.09 -12.75
N HIS A 184 14.26 20.40 -12.96
CA HIS A 184 15.28 21.23 -12.32
C HIS A 184 14.79 22.10 -11.14
N ALA A 185 13.49 22.13 -10.82
CA ALA A 185 12.95 23.10 -9.85
C ALA A 185 12.28 22.49 -8.59
N LEU A 186 12.58 21.24 -8.23
CA LEU A 186 12.05 20.63 -6.99
C LEU A 186 13.15 20.48 -5.93
N GLU A 187 13.68 21.60 -5.45
CA GLU A 187 14.31 21.65 -4.13
C GLU A 187 13.21 21.65 -3.06
N PHE A 188 12.78 20.46 -2.65
CA PHE A 188 11.95 20.27 -1.45
C PHE A 188 12.80 20.54 -0.20
N ASN A 189 12.99 21.81 0.14
CA ASN A 189 13.48 22.22 1.44
C ASN A 189 12.32 22.24 2.43
N SER A 190 12.41 21.43 3.49
CA SER A 190 11.41 21.24 4.55
C SER A 190 11.10 22.49 5.39
N SER A 191 11.71 23.63 5.08
CA SER A 191 11.54 24.91 5.77
C SER A 191 10.75 25.96 4.98
N VAL A 192 10.32 25.69 3.74
CA VAL A 192 9.71 26.73 2.86
C VAL A 192 8.18 26.61 2.72
N ILE A 193 7.55 25.53 3.22
CA ILE A 193 6.08 25.39 3.13
C ILE A 193 5.32 26.36 4.05
N THR A 194 5.99 27.10 4.94
CA THR A 194 5.30 28.09 5.79
C THR A 194 5.24 29.52 5.24
N ARG A 195 6.04 29.92 4.25
CA ARG A 195 5.96 31.30 3.69
C ARG A 195 6.55 31.40 2.29
N THR A 196 5.74 31.18 1.25
CA THR A 196 5.91 31.92 0.00
C THR A 196 4.55 32.11 -0.66
N SER A 197 4.11 33.36 -0.64
CA SER A 197 2.91 33.87 -1.30
C SER A 197 3.10 33.86 -2.82
N MET A 198 2.02 33.50 -3.52
CA MET A 198 1.70 33.67 -4.94
C MET A 198 1.50 32.33 -5.67
N TYR A 199 0.20 32.03 -5.83
CA TYR A 199 -0.52 31.07 -6.67
C TYR A 199 -1.55 30.33 -5.80
N SER A 200 -2.82 30.42 -6.19
CA SER A 200 -4.00 29.94 -5.46
C SER A 200 -3.76 28.56 -4.85
N THR A 201 -3.69 28.51 -3.52
CA THR A 201 -3.06 27.48 -2.69
C THR A 201 -3.88 26.21 -2.48
N ASN A 202 -4.96 25.98 -3.23
CA ASN A 202 -5.93 24.93 -2.88
C ASN A 202 -5.69 23.55 -3.55
N ASP A 203 -4.91 23.47 -4.62
CA ASP A 203 -4.76 22.19 -5.37
C ASP A 203 -3.40 21.49 -5.20
N LEU A 204 -2.42 22.13 -4.56
CA LEU A 204 -1.08 21.55 -4.32
C LEU A 204 -0.94 20.84 -2.96
N LEU A 205 -1.94 20.93 -2.09
CA LEU A 205 -1.85 20.48 -0.69
C LEU A 205 -2.08 18.97 -0.49
N GLN A 206 -2.49 18.22 -1.52
CA GLN A 206 -2.95 16.82 -1.38
C GLN A 206 -1.87 15.76 -1.69
N LEU A 207 -0.63 15.99 -1.26
CA LEU A 207 0.49 15.03 -1.42
C LEU A 207 1.03 14.48 -0.10
N VAL A 208 0.40 14.81 1.02
CA VAL A 208 0.86 14.36 2.33
C VAL A 208 0.34 12.95 2.57
N SER A 209 1.24 11.97 2.57
CA SER A 209 0.88 10.55 2.66
C SER A 209 1.31 9.93 3.98
N SER A 210 0.64 8.84 4.34
CA SER A 210 0.84 8.08 5.59
C SER A 210 2.31 7.84 5.97
N GLY A 211 3.22 7.57 5.03
CA GLY A 211 4.66 7.42 5.31
C GLY A 211 5.34 8.67 5.89
N GLU A 212 4.89 9.87 5.55
CA GLU A 212 5.48 11.12 6.03
C GLU A 212 5.21 11.37 7.52
N SER A 213 4.10 10.85 8.05
CA SER A 213 3.77 10.92 9.48
C SER A 213 4.88 10.35 10.37
N MET A 214 5.61 9.36 9.86
CA MET A 214 6.66 8.67 10.61
C MET A 214 8.00 9.43 10.58
N GLU A 215 8.16 10.41 9.69
CA GLU A 215 9.43 11.12 9.53
C GLU A 215 9.76 11.98 10.76
N ASN A 216 8.75 12.60 11.37
CA ASN A 216 8.95 13.48 12.52
C ASN A 216 9.50 12.69 13.72
N ALA A 217 8.90 11.55 14.02
CA ALA A 217 9.39 10.64 15.05
C ALA A 217 10.81 10.14 14.71
N LEU A 218 11.08 9.80 13.45
CA LEU A 218 12.41 9.36 13.04
C LEU A 218 13.47 10.45 13.19
N ARG A 219 13.16 11.71 12.82
CA ARG A 219 14.05 12.86 13.02
C ARG A 219 14.26 13.16 14.51
N ALA A 220 13.24 12.96 15.34
CA ALA A 220 13.33 13.13 16.78
C ALA A 220 14.25 12.08 17.44
N CYS A 221 14.29 10.85 16.93
CA CYS A 221 15.16 9.79 17.44
C CYS A 221 16.57 9.85 16.84
N CYS A 222 16.71 10.27 15.58
CA CYS A 222 17.98 10.27 14.83
C CYS A 222 18.31 11.67 14.29
N LYS A 223 19.16 12.42 15.00
CA LYS A 223 19.58 13.77 14.58
C LYS A 223 20.33 13.71 13.24
N GLY A 224 19.87 14.50 12.26
CA GLY A 224 20.53 14.63 10.95
C GLY A 224 20.33 13.46 10.00
N ILE A 225 19.34 12.58 10.26
CA ILE A 225 19.01 11.49 9.34
C ILE A 225 18.54 12.03 7.99
N LYS A 226 19.07 11.46 6.90
CA LYS A 226 18.60 11.80 5.54
C LYS A 226 17.26 11.11 5.30
N ILE A 227 16.30 11.84 4.73
CA ILE A 227 15.00 11.30 4.34
C ILE A 227 14.90 11.27 2.82
N GLY A 228 14.52 10.12 2.28
CA GLY A 228 14.09 9.97 0.90
C GLY A 228 12.61 9.61 0.81
N LYS A 229 12.03 9.74 -0.37
CA LYS A 229 10.61 9.53 -0.63
C LYS A 229 10.42 8.65 -1.86
N ILE A 230 9.49 7.71 -1.78
CA ILE A 230 9.05 6.90 -2.92
C ILE A 230 7.54 7.06 -3.02
N LEU A 231 7.06 7.61 -4.14
CA LEU A 231 5.65 7.67 -4.47
C LEU A 231 5.30 6.49 -5.37
N ILE A 232 4.32 5.70 -4.96
CA ILE A 232 3.79 4.59 -5.75
C ILE A 232 2.34 4.93 -6.06
N HIS A 233 2.04 5.11 -7.35
CA HIS A 233 0.69 5.37 -7.82
C HIS A 233 0.27 4.31 -8.84
N ARG A 234 -0.96 3.83 -8.73
CA ARG A 234 -1.56 2.88 -9.68
C ARG A 234 -2.30 3.68 -10.76
N GLU A 235 -1.77 3.67 -11.97
CA GLU A 235 -2.33 4.40 -13.10
C GLU A 235 -3.27 3.49 -13.93
N GLY A 236 -4.57 3.79 -13.88
CA GLY A 236 -5.61 3.15 -14.69
C GLY A 236 -5.88 1.66 -14.41
N ASP A 237 -6.87 1.11 -15.13
CA ASP A 237 -7.27 -0.31 -15.05
C ASP A 237 -6.20 -1.25 -15.64
N ASN A 238 -5.28 -0.71 -16.43
CA ASN A 238 -4.21 -1.46 -17.10
C ASN A 238 -3.07 -1.86 -16.14
N GLY A 239 -3.10 -1.39 -14.89
CA GLY A 239 -2.14 -1.79 -13.85
C GLY A 239 -0.72 -1.23 -14.03
N GLN A 240 -0.50 -0.28 -14.95
CA GLN A 240 0.76 0.45 -15.01
C GLN A 240 0.89 1.33 -13.76
N GLN A 241 2.07 1.37 -13.16
CA GLN A 241 2.30 2.10 -11.92
C GLN A 241 3.40 3.14 -12.11
N LEU A 242 3.07 4.39 -11.78
CA LEU A 242 4.02 5.49 -11.82
C LEU A 242 4.79 5.50 -10.49
N ILE A 243 6.11 5.33 -10.58
CA ILE A 243 7.00 5.34 -9.42
C ILE A 243 7.88 6.58 -9.51
N TYR A 244 7.64 7.55 -8.62
CA TYR A 244 8.53 8.68 -8.43
C TYR A 244 9.43 8.43 -7.22
N GLN A 245 10.69 8.85 -7.30
CA GLN A 245 11.67 8.65 -6.24
C GLN A 245 12.54 9.90 -6.03
N ASN A 246 12.75 10.25 -4.77
CA ASN A 246 13.78 11.20 -4.35
C ASN A 246 14.59 10.53 -3.24
N LEU A 247 15.75 9.97 -3.58
CA LEU A 247 16.56 9.14 -2.68
C LEU A 247 17.94 9.78 -2.44
N PRO A 248 18.54 9.61 -1.26
CA PRO A 248 19.93 9.99 -1.03
C PRO A 248 20.87 9.37 -2.08
N LYS A 249 21.78 10.17 -2.66
CA LYS A 249 22.74 9.68 -3.66
C LYS A 249 23.62 8.53 -3.16
N ASP A 250 23.86 8.49 -1.85
CA ASP A 250 24.70 7.49 -1.17
C ASP A 250 23.87 6.35 -0.51
N ILE A 251 22.63 6.11 -0.94
CA ILE A 251 21.72 5.14 -0.32
C ILE A 251 22.24 3.69 -0.31
N ALA A 252 23.00 3.28 -1.33
CA ALA A 252 23.55 1.92 -1.44
C ALA A 252 24.44 1.53 -0.24
N ASN A 253 25.08 2.51 0.39
CA ASN A 253 26.01 2.31 1.52
C ASN A 253 25.37 2.59 2.89
N ARG A 254 24.05 2.76 2.97
CA ARG A 254 23.31 3.10 4.20
C ARG A 254 22.42 1.95 4.67
N HIS A 255 22.08 1.98 5.96
CA HIS A 255 20.92 1.25 6.45
C HIS A 255 19.66 2.06 6.16
N VAL A 256 18.65 1.38 5.58
CA VAL A 256 17.41 2.00 5.16
C VAL A 256 16.30 1.61 6.13
N LEU A 257 15.67 2.62 6.74
CA LEU A 257 14.44 2.47 7.50
C LEU A 257 13.28 2.82 6.56
N LEU A 258 12.60 1.82 6.03
CA LEU A 258 11.42 2.02 5.17
C LEU A 258 10.21 2.29 6.07
N LEU A 259 9.45 3.35 5.79
CA LEU A 259 8.36 3.82 6.64
C LEU A 259 7.03 3.74 5.89
N ASP A 260 6.08 2.96 6.42
CA ASP A 260 4.68 2.93 6.00
C ASP A 260 3.81 2.49 7.19
N PRO A 261 2.92 3.33 7.75
CA PRO A 261 2.15 2.97 8.94
C PRO A 261 1.30 1.70 8.78
N ILE A 262 0.85 1.38 7.57
CA ILE A 262 -0.06 0.27 7.31
C ILE A 262 0.53 -0.67 6.26
N LEU A 263 0.84 -1.90 6.67
CA LEU A 263 1.14 -2.98 5.75
C LEU A 263 -0.13 -3.77 5.40
N GLY A 264 -0.77 -3.43 4.27
CA GLY A 264 -1.97 -4.11 3.76
C GLY A 264 -1.65 -5.37 2.93
N THR A 265 -1.87 -5.30 1.62
CA THR A 265 -1.59 -6.42 0.68
C THR A 265 -0.10 -6.70 0.48
N GLY A 266 0.77 -5.74 0.81
CA GLY A 266 2.22 -5.83 0.60
C GLY A 266 2.69 -5.40 -0.80
N ASN A 267 1.80 -5.15 -1.76
CA ASN A 267 2.20 -4.81 -3.13
C ASN A 267 3.08 -3.54 -3.21
N SER A 268 2.65 -2.46 -2.57
CA SER A 268 3.41 -1.19 -2.54
C SER A 268 4.77 -1.37 -1.86
N ALA A 269 4.80 -2.09 -0.73
CA ALA A 269 6.04 -2.40 -0.02
C ALA A 269 7.00 -3.20 -0.90
N VAL A 270 6.52 -4.25 -1.57
CA VAL A 270 7.34 -5.08 -2.47
C VAL A 270 7.98 -4.25 -3.58
N GLN A 271 7.24 -3.30 -4.15
CA GLN A 271 7.78 -2.42 -5.18
C GLN A 271 8.79 -1.43 -4.64
N ALA A 272 8.51 -0.79 -3.50
CA ALA A 272 9.44 0.12 -2.85
C ALA A 272 10.77 -0.60 -2.52
N ILE A 273 10.69 -1.79 -1.94
CA ILE A 273 11.86 -2.61 -1.61
C ILE A 273 12.60 -3.02 -2.88
N SER A 274 11.88 -3.47 -3.93
CA SER A 274 12.49 -3.83 -5.21
C SER A 274 13.24 -2.66 -5.86
N LEU A 275 12.71 -1.44 -5.73
CA LEU A 275 13.37 -0.22 -6.20
C LEU A 275 14.66 0.05 -5.42
N LEU A 276 14.64 -0.10 -4.09
CA LEU A 276 15.82 0.07 -3.24
C LEU A 276 16.91 -0.94 -3.58
N LEU A 277 16.55 -2.20 -3.82
CA LEU A 277 17.48 -3.24 -4.26
C LEU A 277 18.10 -2.89 -5.63
N LYS A 278 17.30 -2.40 -6.58
CA LYS A 278 17.79 -1.92 -7.89
C LYS A 278 18.76 -0.73 -7.76
N LYS A 279 18.65 0.06 -6.69
CA LYS A 279 19.57 1.17 -6.36
C LYS A 279 20.82 0.72 -5.61
N GLY A 280 21.02 -0.59 -5.43
CA GLY A 280 22.21 -1.17 -4.81
C GLY A 280 22.14 -1.29 -3.28
N VAL A 281 20.97 -1.03 -2.67
CA VAL A 281 20.79 -1.29 -1.24
C VAL A 281 20.76 -2.80 -1.01
N GLN A 282 21.51 -3.29 -0.03
CA GLN A 282 21.48 -4.70 0.34
C GLN A 282 20.20 -5.00 1.12
N GLU A 283 19.54 -6.10 0.80
CA GLU A 283 18.29 -6.54 1.44
C GLU A 283 18.38 -6.61 2.97
N ALA A 284 19.49 -7.14 3.50
CA ALA A 284 19.74 -7.24 4.94
C ALA A 284 19.94 -5.88 5.64
N ASN A 285 20.16 -4.81 4.87
CA ASN A 285 20.31 -3.45 5.39
C ASN A 285 18.99 -2.68 5.42
N ILE A 286 17.89 -3.29 4.99
CA ILE A 286 16.55 -2.68 5.00
C ILE A 286 15.80 -3.18 6.25
N ILE A 287 15.20 -2.24 6.97
CA ILE A 287 14.24 -2.52 8.05
C ILE A 287 12.95 -1.80 7.69
N PHE A 288 11.85 -2.54 7.60
CA PHE A 288 10.54 -2.00 7.31
C PHE A 288 9.77 -1.76 8.61
N LEU A 289 9.37 -0.51 8.86
CA LEU A 289 8.68 -0.07 10.05
C LEU A 289 7.20 0.20 9.75
N ASN A 290 6.31 -0.43 10.52
CA ASN A 290 4.87 -0.34 10.39
C ASN A 290 4.20 -0.14 11.76
N LEU A 291 3.03 0.48 11.82
CA LEU A 291 2.19 0.44 13.02
C LEU A 291 1.41 -0.87 13.02
N ILE A 292 0.59 -1.07 11.99
CA ILE A 292 -0.24 -2.26 11.85
C ILE A 292 0.10 -3.02 10.58
N SER A 293 0.01 -4.34 10.66
CA SER A 293 0.29 -5.22 9.53
C SER A 293 -0.78 -6.28 9.37
N ALA A 294 -1.33 -6.38 8.17
CA ALA A 294 -2.15 -7.52 7.78
C ALA A 294 -1.24 -8.73 7.53
N PRO A 295 -1.65 -9.92 7.99
CA PRO A 295 -0.80 -11.09 7.95
C PRO A 295 -0.52 -11.57 6.51
N GLN A 296 -1.42 -11.27 5.56
CA GLN A 296 -1.19 -11.46 4.13
C GLN A 296 0.00 -10.64 3.61
N GLY A 297 0.06 -9.35 3.95
CA GLY A 297 1.14 -8.46 3.54
C GLY A 297 2.47 -8.86 4.14
N VAL A 298 2.48 -9.22 5.43
CA VAL A 298 3.65 -9.79 6.11
C VAL A 298 4.16 -11.02 5.37
N HIS A 299 3.26 -11.96 5.05
CA HIS A 299 3.64 -13.18 4.36
C HIS A 299 4.28 -12.90 2.99
N VAL A 300 3.65 -12.05 2.18
CA VAL A 300 4.15 -11.68 0.85
C VAL A 300 5.54 -11.04 0.95
N VAL A 301 5.73 -10.08 1.86
CA VAL A 301 6.99 -9.36 2.00
C VAL A 301 8.09 -10.26 2.57
N CYS A 302 7.83 -11.00 3.64
CA CYS A 302 8.82 -11.91 4.25
C CYS A 302 9.24 -13.04 3.32
N LYS A 303 8.31 -13.63 2.56
CA LYS A 303 8.62 -14.68 1.57
C LYS A 303 9.47 -14.15 0.43
N ARG A 304 9.23 -12.90 0.00
CA ARG A 304 9.97 -12.27 -1.10
C ARG A 304 11.35 -11.74 -0.67
N PHE A 305 11.47 -11.24 0.56
CA PHE A 305 12.69 -10.62 1.11
C PHE A 305 13.04 -11.23 2.48
N PRO A 306 13.56 -12.48 2.51
CA PRO A 306 13.81 -13.22 3.75
C PRO A 306 14.94 -12.64 4.62
N ARG A 307 15.84 -11.81 4.08
CA ARG A 307 16.95 -11.20 4.84
C ARG A 307 16.60 -9.81 5.39
N MET A 308 15.55 -9.18 4.88
CA MET A 308 15.05 -7.90 5.37
C MET A 308 14.31 -8.10 6.69
N LYS A 309 14.32 -7.12 7.59
CA LYS A 309 13.56 -7.16 8.85
C LYS A 309 12.25 -6.37 8.72
N ILE A 310 11.16 -6.86 9.30
CA ILE A 310 9.90 -6.12 9.48
C ILE A 310 9.69 -5.88 10.97
N VAL A 311 9.35 -4.66 11.36
CA VAL A 311 9.02 -4.27 12.73
C VAL A 311 7.64 -3.63 12.73
N THR A 312 6.70 -4.24 13.46
CA THR A 312 5.31 -3.77 13.55
C THR A 312 4.84 -3.72 15.01
N SER A 313 3.93 -2.82 15.36
CA SER A 313 3.38 -2.81 16.73
C SER A 313 2.26 -3.83 16.93
N GLU A 314 1.45 -4.10 15.91
CA GLU A 314 0.38 -5.09 15.98
C GLU A 314 0.15 -5.83 14.64
N ILE A 315 -0.29 -7.10 14.71
CA ILE A 315 -0.72 -7.89 13.56
C ILE A 315 -2.24 -8.00 13.59
N GLU A 316 -2.86 -7.72 12.45
CA GLU A 316 -4.31 -7.58 12.28
C GLU A 316 -4.97 -8.90 11.90
N SER A 317 -6.31 -8.92 11.89
CA SER A 317 -7.03 -10.15 11.53
C SER A 317 -6.89 -10.50 10.05
N GLY A 318 -6.77 -9.49 9.18
CA GLY A 318 -6.70 -9.70 7.74
C GLY A 318 -7.03 -8.46 6.93
N LEU A 319 -7.48 -8.72 5.71
CA LEU A 319 -8.02 -7.72 4.80
C LEU A 319 -9.50 -8.02 4.55
N ASN A 320 -10.31 -6.99 4.32
CA ASN A 320 -11.67 -7.14 3.80
C ASN A 320 -11.68 -7.22 2.25
N ASP A 321 -12.88 -7.28 1.65
CA ASP A 321 -13.07 -7.37 0.19
C ASP A 321 -12.54 -6.15 -0.57
N ASP A 322 -12.47 -4.98 0.09
CA ASP A 322 -11.89 -3.75 -0.45
C ASP A 322 -10.37 -3.66 -0.25
N PHE A 323 -9.72 -4.75 0.16
CA PHE A 323 -8.29 -4.81 0.49
C PHE A 323 -7.85 -3.86 1.62
N ARG A 324 -8.78 -3.45 2.48
CA ARG A 324 -8.51 -2.65 3.68
C ARG A 324 -8.23 -3.55 4.87
N VAL A 325 -7.32 -3.13 5.73
CA VAL A 325 -6.92 -3.87 6.93
C VAL A 325 -8.05 -3.85 7.95
N VAL A 326 -8.36 -5.01 8.53
CA VAL A 326 -9.43 -5.19 9.52
C VAL A 326 -8.93 -5.85 10.82
N PRO A 327 -9.35 -5.38 12.01
CA PRO A 327 -10.19 -4.19 12.27
C PRO A 327 -9.57 -2.87 11.80
N GLY A 328 -8.23 -2.78 11.72
CA GLY A 328 -7.53 -1.62 11.15
C GLY A 328 -7.86 -0.30 11.86
N MET A 329 -7.67 0.83 11.16
CA MET A 329 -7.87 2.18 11.71
C MET A 329 -8.39 3.21 10.68
N GLY A 330 -8.99 2.73 9.58
CA GLY A 330 -9.39 3.58 8.44
C GLY A 330 -8.21 4.01 7.57
N GLU A 331 -8.38 5.09 6.80
CA GLU A 331 -7.28 5.66 6.02
C GLU A 331 -6.39 6.51 6.93
N PHE A 332 -5.21 5.98 7.27
CA PHE A 332 -4.30 6.62 8.21
C PHE A 332 -3.90 8.02 7.76
N GLY A 333 -3.65 8.21 6.46
CA GLY A 333 -3.25 9.51 5.91
C GLY A 333 -4.31 10.56 6.18
N ASP A 334 -5.58 10.25 5.90
CA ASP A 334 -6.66 11.21 6.03
C ASP A 334 -6.90 11.64 7.48
N ARG A 335 -6.86 10.66 8.40
CA ARG A 335 -6.99 10.90 9.84
C ARG A 335 -5.81 11.64 10.46
N TYR A 336 -4.60 11.42 9.94
CA TYR A 336 -3.39 12.07 10.46
C TYR A 336 -3.24 13.51 9.96
N PHE A 337 -3.59 13.80 8.70
CA PHE A 337 -3.48 15.14 8.12
C PHE A 337 -4.77 15.96 8.18
N GLY A 338 -5.87 15.35 8.62
CA GLY A 338 -7.17 16.02 8.72
C GLY A 338 -7.84 16.25 7.37
N THR A 339 -7.60 15.39 6.37
CA THR A 339 -8.21 15.50 5.04
C THR A 339 -9.56 14.78 4.92
N ASP A 340 -10.05 14.17 6.00
CA ASP A 340 -11.37 13.51 6.07
C ASP A 340 -12.54 14.47 5.70
N GLU A 341 -12.46 15.75 6.08
CA GLU A 341 -13.51 16.75 5.80
C GLU A 341 -13.56 17.22 4.33
N TYR A 342 -12.50 16.94 3.55
CA TYR A 342 -12.46 17.30 2.13
C TYR A 342 -13.18 16.28 1.24
N GLN A 343 -13.41 15.04 1.71
CA GLN A 343 -14.18 14.04 0.96
C GLN A 343 -15.70 14.22 1.12
N SER A 344 -16.17 14.87 2.20
CA SER A 344 -17.59 15.20 2.38
C SER A 344 -18.02 16.51 1.67
N SER A 345 -17.06 17.26 1.12
CA SER A 345 -17.29 18.54 0.45
C SER A 345 -17.04 18.51 -1.07
N THR A 346 -17.06 17.35 -1.71
CA THR A 346 -17.57 17.29 -3.08
C THR A 346 -19.08 17.51 -3.02
N PRO A 347 -19.65 18.55 -3.64
CA PRO A 347 -21.08 18.74 -3.60
C PRO A 347 -21.75 17.65 -4.45
N PHE A 348 -22.17 16.57 -3.81
CA PHE A 348 -23.35 15.83 -4.25
C PHE A 348 -24.56 16.75 -4.01
N PHE A 349 -24.79 17.70 -4.91
CA PHE A 349 -26.13 18.31 -5.03
C PHE A 349 -27.02 17.29 -5.75
N CYS A 350 -27.73 16.49 -4.97
CA CYS A 350 -29.05 16.04 -5.37
C CYS A 350 -30.05 16.77 -4.47
N ASP A 351 -30.54 17.91 -4.93
CA ASP A 351 -31.78 18.48 -4.43
C ASP A 351 -32.69 18.78 -5.63
N ASP A 352 -33.93 18.31 -5.49
CA ASP A 352 -35.00 18.42 -6.48
C ASP A 352 -35.41 19.89 -6.62
N LYS A 353 -34.77 20.64 -7.52
CA LYS A 353 -35.37 21.70 -8.35
C LYS A 353 -34.33 22.42 -9.21
N ASN A 354 -34.48 22.20 -10.50
CA ASN A 354 -33.71 22.73 -11.62
C ASN A 354 -33.74 24.29 -11.71
N ARG A 355 -32.80 25.01 -11.06
CA ARG A 355 -32.54 26.44 -11.34
C ARG A 355 -31.06 26.82 -11.19
N VAL A 356 -30.35 26.89 -12.32
CA VAL A 356 -29.03 27.53 -12.44
C VAL A 356 -29.22 29.02 -12.73
N ARG A 357 -28.65 29.91 -11.90
CA ARG A 357 -28.46 31.33 -12.22
C ARG A 357 -26.99 31.57 -12.57
N TRP A 358 -26.77 32.13 -13.75
CA TRP A 358 -25.49 32.61 -14.27
C TRP A 358 -25.15 33.99 -13.69
N VAL A 359 -23.91 34.19 -13.23
CA VAL A 359 -23.23 35.49 -13.15
C VAL A 359 -21.72 35.22 -13.34
N SER A 360 -21.23 35.33 -14.57
CA SER A 360 -20.48 36.47 -15.13
C SER A 360 -19.00 36.49 -14.74
N ILE A 361 -18.12 36.29 -15.73
CA ILE A 361 -16.89 37.06 -15.94
C ILE A 361 -16.65 37.10 -17.46
N GLN A 362 -16.47 38.31 -17.99
CA GLN A 362 -16.29 38.63 -19.39
C GLN A 362 -14.99 39.46 -19.52
N LEU A 363 -14.34 39.34 -20.70
CA LEU A 363 -13.31 40.22 -21.31
C LEU A 363 -11.82 39.91 -20.97
N PHE A 364 -10.85 39.90 -21.90
CA PHE A 364 -10.74 40.58 -23.22
C PHE A 364 -9.70 39.87 -24.16
N ALA A 365 -10.02 39.87 -25.47
CA ALA A 365 -9.27 39.78 -26.76
C ALA A 365 -7.94 38.98 -26.93
N GLY A 366 -7.59 38.44 -28.11
CA GLY A 366 -8.22 38.49 -29.43
C GLY A 366 -7.31 37.93 -30.55
N ALA A 367 -7.96 37.53 -31.64
CA ALA A 367 -7.48 37.41 -33.03
C ALA A 367 -6.30 36.49 -33.38
N LEU A 368 -6.60 35.33 -34.01
CA LEU A 368 -6.17 35.09 -35.39
C LEU A 368 -7.17 34.17 -36.10
N ALA A 369 -7.39 34.46 -37.36
CA ALA A 369 -8.52 33.99 -38.16
C ALA A 369 -8.10 32.94 -39.21
N LEU A 370 -9.11 32.20 -39.69
CA LEU A 370 -9.24 31.59 -41.02
C LEU A 370 -8.37 30.36 -41.35
N GLN A 371 -9.00 29.18 -41.39
CA GLN A 371 -9.39 28.47 -42.62
C GLN A 371 -10.12 27.17 -42.25
N GLY A 372 -11.30 26.95 -42.83
CA GLY A 372 -12.10 25.73 -42.64
C GLY A 372 -11.67 24.57 -43.53
N VAL A 373 -12.07 23.35 -43.16
CA VAL A 373 -13.07 22.50 -43.84
C VAL A 373 -13.07 21.11 -43.16
N ASP A 374 -14.22 20.80 -42.55
CA ASP A 374 -14.96 19.54 -42.40
C ASP A 374 -14.31 18.19 -42.04
N GLY A 375 -14.92 17.57 -41.00
CA GLY A 375 -15.36 16.18 -41.07
C GLY A 375 -14.92 15.31 -39.90
N TYR A 376 -15.79 15.14 -38.89
CA TYR A 376 -16.21 13.87 -38.27
C TYR A 376 -16.88 14.12 -36.90
N SER A 377 -18.12 14.60 -36.98
CA SER A 377 -19.14 14.36 -35.96
C SER A 377 -19.72 12.96 -36.20
N THR A 378 -19.54 12.03 -35.25
CA THR A 378 -20.50 10.93 -34.90
C THR A 378 -19.92 9.92 -33.90
N LEU A 379 -19.03 10.32 -32.97
CA LEU A 379 -18.73 9.53 -31.76
C LEU A 379 -19.38 10.13 -30.49
N TRP A 380 -19.91 11.36 -30.59
CA TRP A 380 -20.52 12.10 -29.48
C TRP A 380 -22.04 11.91 -29.35
N LEU A 381 -22.64 11.06 -30.19
CA LEU A 381 -24.09 10.82 -30.25
C LEU A 381 -24.52 9.41 -29.81
N LYS A 382 -23.59 8.58 -29.30
CA LYS A 382 -23.91 7.23 -28.78
C LYS A 382 -23.58 6.99 -27.30
N LEU A 383 -22.96 7.94 -26.59
CA LEU A 383 -22.65 7.84 -25.15
C LEU A 383 -23.52 8.75 -24.27
N ARG A 384 -24.73 9.10 -24.74
CA ARG A 384 -25.68 9.96 -24.01
C ARG A 384 -27.08 9.37 -23.80
N ARG A 385 -27.21 8.04 -23.83
CA ARG A 385 -28.40 7.32 -23.34
C ARG A 385 -27.94 5.98 -22.76
N LEU A 386 -28.38 5.67 -21.55
CA LEU A 386 -27.85 4.68 -20.59
C LEU A 386 -26.68 5.30 -19.80
N LEU A 387 -26.91 6.32 -18.96
CA LEU A 387 -27.61 6.21 -17.66
C LEU A 387 -27.16 4.97 -16.88
#